data_AF-A0A6B1BYA8-F1
#
_entry.id   AF-A0A6B1BYA8-F1
#
_cell.length_a   1.000
_cell.length_b   1.000
_cell.length_c   1.000
_cell.angle_alpha   90.00
_cell.angle_beta   90.00
_cell.angle_gamma   90.00
#
_symmetry.space_group_name_H-M   'P 1'
#
loop_
_entity.id
_entity.type
_entity.pdbx_description
1 polymer ?
#
loop_
_entity_poly.entity_id
_entity_poly.type
_entity_poly.pdbx_seq_one_letter_code
_entity_poly.pdbx_strand_id
1 'polypeptide(L)'
;MTPSLSKQAKQFADDLSRLLNNTITDGIKLSAAKLSDERYTIGRNLSDRNPLDPDLVALTTSKKKAELYLFASHELCLDDTEGAWLMASKTNYAVQVGEAGERNTLFAYDYVRKLNNGYPLAHFHIYGDGGRTYSSIFKSRGRKKDKLRDLHFPVGGLVHDGGGILFRPILEDIIEMLVAEGLVEARPKWDQAIREGRKRFYESQLRAAVRRFPGVA
;
A
#
# COMPACT_ATOMS: atom_id res chain seq x y z
N MET A 1 12.17 -12.13 23.72
CA MET A 1 12.87 -12.47 22.46
C MET A 1 12.14 -11.78 21.31
N THR A 2 12.86 -11.04 20.48
CA THR A 2 12.28 -10.42 19.28
C THR A 2 11.95 -11.49 18.25
N PRO A 3 10.76 -11.48 17.61
CA PRO A 3 10.41 -12.48 16.61
C PRO A 3 11.39 -12.49 15.44
N SER A 4 11.64 -13.66 14.83
CA SER A 4 12.47 -13.74 13.62
C SER A 4 11.88 -12.94 12.46
N LEU A 5 12.72 -12.50 11.51
CA LEU A 5 12.27 -11.78 10.31
C LEU A 5 11.15 -12.53 9.58
N SER A 6 11.28 -13.86 9.41
CA SER A 6 10.25 -14.70 8.79
C SER A 6 8.89 -14.57 9.51
N LYS A 7 8.88 -14.60 10.84
CA LYS A 7 7.65 -14.46 11.64
C LYS A 7 7.06 -13.06 11.52
N GLN A 8 7.90 -12.02 11.55
CA GLN A 8 7.46 -10.63 11.39
C GLN A 8 6.88 -10.39 9.98
N ALA A 9 7.54 -10.90 8.93
CA ALA A 9 7.09 -10.77 7.54
C ALA A 9 5.75 -11.48 7.29
N LYS A 10 5.58 -12.70 7.81
CA LYS A 10 4.30 -13.43 7.74
C LYS A 10 3.18 -12.67 8.44
N GLN A 11 3.43 -12.17 9.65
CA GLN A 11 2.45 -11.35 10.37
C GLN A 11 2.08 -10.09 9.58
N PHE A 12 3.05 -9.41 8.98
CA PHE A 12 2.80 -8.24 8.14
C PHE A 12 1.93 -8.58 6.91
N ALA A 13 2.19 -9.70 6.24
CA ALA A 13 1.35 -10.18 5.13
C ALA A 13 -0.09 -10.47 5.56
N ASP A 14 -0.26 -11.11 6.73
CA ASP A 14 -1.58 -11.39 7.30
C ASP A 14 -2.32 -10.11 7.67
N ASP A 15 -1.61 -9.11 8.20
CA ASP A 15 -2.18 -7.79 8.53
C ASP A 15 -2.68 -7.06 7.29
N LEU A 16 -1.89 -7.03 6.21
CA LEU A 16 -2.31 -6.43 4.94
C LEU A 16 -3.46 -7.20 4.29
N SER A 17 -3.45 -8.53 4.37
CA SER A 17 -4.56 -9.37 3.88
C SER A 17 -5.86 -9.04 4.60
N ARG A 18 -5.82 -8.90 5.93
CA ARG A 18 -6.98 -8.48 6.73
C ARG A 18 -7.42 -7.07 6.39
N LEU A 19 -6.49 -6.14 6.20
CA LEU A 19 -6.80 -4.77 5.82
C LEU A 19 -7.57 -4.73 4.49
N LEU A 20 -7.05 -5.38 3.44
CA LEU A 20 -7.70 -5.44 2.14
C LEU A 20 -9.09 -6.06 2.22
N ASN A 21 -9.22 -7.21 2.90
CA ASN A 21 -10.50 -7.92 3.02
C ASN A 21 -11.53 -7.25 3.92
N ASN A 22 -11.11 -6.36 4.82
CA ASN A 22 -12.02 -5.55 5.63
C ASN A 22 -12.37 -4.22 4.96
N THR A 23 -11.79 -3.91 3.80
CA THR A 23 -11.97 -2.62 3.12
C THR A 23 -12.52 -2.78 1.70
N ILE A 24 -11.69 -3.18 0.73
CA ILE A 24 -12.00 -3.08 -0.71
C ILE A 24 -11.88 -4.39 -1.47
N THR A 25 -11.63 -5.51 -0.79
CA THR A 25 -11.52 -6.84 -1.40
C THR A 25 -12.36 -7.90 -0.69
N ASP A 26 -12.39 -9.12 -1.25
CA ASP A 26 -12.96 -10.32 -0.62
C ASP A 26 -12.04 -11.53 -0.82
N GLY A 27 -11.72 -12.24 0.27
CA GLY A 27 -10.95 -13.49 0.23
C GLY A 27 -9.50 -13.40 -0.26
N ILE A 28 -8.89 -12.21 -0.32
CA ILE A 28 -7.51 -12.01 -0.77
C ILE A 28 -6.51 -12.45 0.31
N LYS A 29 -5.45 -13.13 -0.12
CA LYS A 29 -4.32 -13.48 0.73
C LYS A 29 -3.02 -13.00 0.10
N LEU A 30 -2.28 -12.18 0.84
CA LEU A 30 -0.89 -11.87 0.56
C LEU A 30 0.01 -12.88 1.27
N SER A 31 1.13 -13.20 0.64
CA SER A 31 2.13 -14.14 1.15
C SER A 31 3.44 -13.41 1.38
N ALA A 32 4.19 -13.86 2.39
CA ALA A 32 5.60 -13.52 2.55
C ALA A 32 6.45 -14.59 1.87
N ALA A 33 7.24 -14.20 0.88
CA ALA A 33 8.19 -15.05 0.19
C ALA A 33 9.62 -14.61 0.53
N LYS A 34 10.50 -15.58 0.78
CA LYS A 34 11.90 -15.32 1.09
C LYS A 34 12.63 -14.89 -0.17
N LEU A 35 13.20 -13.69 -0.15
CA LEU A 35 14.06 -13.17 -1.23
C LEU A 35 15.53 -13.50 -0.96
N SER A 36 15.95 -13.41 0.30
CA SER A 36 17.26 -13.84 0.79
C SER A 36 17.17 -14.19 2.28
N ASP A 37 18.27 -14.56 2.93
CA ASP A 37 18.28 -14.79 4.38
C ASP A 37 17.87 -13.56 5.21
N GLU A 38 18.08 -12.37 4.66
CA GLU A 38 17.84 -11.09 5.34
C GLU A 38 16.64 -10.32 4.76
N ARG A 39 15.95 -10.87 3.75
CA ARG A 39 14.89 -10.17 3.04
C ARG A 39 13.69 -11.04 2.70
N TYR A 40 12.52 -10.45 2.83
CA TYR A 40 11.25 -11.02 2.39
C TYR A 40 10.51 -10.06 1.47
N THR A 41 9.83 -10.60 0.48
CA THR A 41 8.85 -9.86 -0.34
C THR A 41 7.44 -10.23 0.08
N ILE A 42 6.56 -9.25 0.17
CA ILE A 42 5.13 -9.43 0.44
C ILE A 42 4.35 -9.09 -0.82
N GLY A 43 3.38 -9.93 -1.18
CA GLY A 43 2.53 -9.73 -2.35
C GLY A 43 1.60 -10.91 -2.58
N ARG A 44 0.69 -10.80 -3.54
CA ARG A 44 -0.26 -11.87 -3.86
C ARG A 44 0.44 -12.97 -4.64
N ASN A 45 0.08 -14.22 -4.36
CA ASN A 45 0.57 -15.41 -5.08
C ASN A 45 2.11 -15.56 -5.13
N LEU A 46 2.83 -14.95 -4.18
CA LEU A 46 4.27 -15.15 -4.05
C LEU A 46 4.59 -16.49 -3.38
N SER A 47 5.77 -17.01 -3.72
CA SER A 47 6.39 -18.16 -3.06
C SER A 47 7.91 -18.00 -3.04
N ASP A 48 8.62 -18.78 -2.22
CA ASP A 48 10.09 -18.74 -2.20
C ASP A 48 10.72 -19.11 -3.57
N ARG A 49 9.96 -19.78 -4.46
CA ARG A 49 10.38 -20.08 -5.85
C ARG A 49 10.13 -18.92 -6.82
N ASN A 50 9.21 -18.03 -6.49
CA ASN A 50 8.89 -16.82 -7.25
C ASN A 50 8.65 -15.65 -6.27
N PRO A 51 9.72 -15.06 -5.69
CA PRO A 51 9.58 -14.05 -4.65
C PRO A 51 9.49 -12.61 -5.20
N LEU A 52 9.49 -12.41 -6.52
CA LEU A 52 9.64 -11.08 -7.13
C LEU A 52 8.45 -10.62 -7.98
N ASP A 53 7.58 -11.54 -8.40
CA ASP A 53 6.49 -11.24 -9.34
C ASP A 53 5.13 -11.53 -8.70
N PRO A 54 4.61 -10.60 -7.86
CA PRO A 54 3.33 -10.78 -7.21
C PRO A 54 2.19 -10.51 -8.18
N ASP A 55 1.14 -11.32 -8.07
CA ASP A 55 -0.09 -11.12 -8.82
C ASP A 55 -0.80 -9.83 -8.41
N LEU A 56 -1.62 -9.32 -9.31
CA LEU A 56 -2.52 -8.21 -9.04
C LEU A 56 -3.64 -8.62 -8.09
N VAL A 57 -4.04 -7.72 -7.19
CA VAL A 57 -5.20 -7.85 -6.31
C VAL A 57 -6.43 -7.26 -7.02
N ALA A 58 -7.46 -8.09 -7.24
CA ALA A 58 -8.72 -7.62 -7.80
C ALA A 58 -9.46 -6.71 -6.80
N LEU A 59 -9.82 -5.49 -7.20
CA LEU A 59 -10.50 -4.52 -6.35
C LEU A 59 -12.02 -4.67 -6.47
N THR A 60 -12.56 -5.67 -5.77
CA THR A 60 -13.99 -5.95 -5.69
C THR A 60 -14.34 -6.58 -4.35
N THR A 61 -15.47 -6.17 -3.77
CA THR A 61 -16.02 -6.71 -2.52
C THR A 61 -17.07 -7.82 -2.76
N SER A 62 -17.27 -8.20 -4.02
CA SER A 62 -18.29 -9.17 -4.45
C SER A 62 -17.75 -10.11 -5.52
N LYS A 63 -18.56 -11.09 -5.94
CA LYS A 63 -18.23 -11.99 -7.07
C LYS A 63 -18.25 -11.31 -8.44
N LYS A 64 -18.54 -10.01 -8.53
CA LYS A 64 -18.47 -9.25 -9.80
C LYS A 64 -17.03 -9.19 -10.28
N LYS A 65 -16.85 -9.23 -11.61
CA LYS A 65 -15.53 -9.00 -12.23
C LYS A 65 -15.00 -7.63 -11.83
N ALA A 66 -13.75 -7.59 -11.36
CA ALA A 66 -13.09 -6.34 -11.03
C ALA A 66 -12.70 -5.58 -12.31
N GLU A 67 -12.94 -4.28 -12.32
CA GLU A 67 -12.45 -3.37 -13.37
C GLU A 67 -11.07 -2.81 -13.03
N LEU A 68 -10.82 -2.57 -11.73
CA LEU A 68 -9.57 -2.06 -11.21
C LEU A 68 -8.82 -3.14 -10.43
N TYR A 69 -7.51 -3.07 -10.51
CA TYR A 69 -6.59 -3.99 -9.87
C TYR A 69 -5.50 -3.20 -9.15
N LEU A 70 -5.07 -3.72 -8.01
CA LEU A 70 -4.00 -3.18 -7.19
C LEU A 70 -2.80 -4.12 -7.25
N PHE A 71 -1.68 -3.64 -7.74
CA PHE A 71 -0.38 -4.20 -7.40
C PHE A 71 0.01 -3.70 -6.01
N ALA A 72 0.30 -4.60 -5.07
CA ALA A 72 0.76 -4.23 -3.73
C ALA A 72 1.96 -5.10 -3.35
N SER A 73 3.13 -4.48 -3.26
CA SER A 73 4.38 -5.16 -2.95
C SER A 73 5.19 -4.44 -1.88
N HIS A 74 5.80 -5.21 -1.00
CA HIS A 74 6.76 -4.71 -0.01
C HIS A 74 8.00 -5.58 -0.01
N GLU A 75 9.18 -4.97 0.04
CA GLU A 75 10.39 -5.66 0.46
C GLU A 75 10.68 -5.29 1.92
N LEU A 76 10.91 -6.30 2.74
CA LEU A 76 11.09 -6.19 4.17
C LEU A 76 12.44 -6.76 4.58
N CYS A 77 13.10 -6.08 5.51
CA CYS A 77 14.29 -6.56 6.22
C CYS A 77 14.20 -6.16 7.69
N LEU A 78 15.21 -6.52 8.48
CA LEU A 78 15.38 -5.96 9.81
C LEU A 78 16.04 -4.59 9.69
N ASP A 79 15.79 -3.70 10.66
CA ASP A 79 16.45 -2.41 10.67
C ASP A 79 17.98 -2.53 10.81
N ASP A 80 18.69 -1.57 10.22
CA ASP A 80 20.16 -1.58 10.20
C ASP A 80 20.78 -1.18 11.56
N THR A 81 19.98 -0.76 12.54
CA THR A 81 20.46 -0.14 13.79
C THR A 81 20.53 -1.16 14.93
N GLU A 82 19.43 -1.86 15.17
CA GLU A 82 19.29 -2.85 16.24
C GLU A 82 19.18 -4.28 15.67
N GLY A 83 18.90 -4.43 14.37
CA GLY A 83 18.77 -5.74 13.73
C GLY A 83 17.59 -6.55 14.26
N ALA A 84 16.59 -5.89 14.85
CA ALA A 84 15.52 -6.53 15.61
C ALA A 84 14.12 -6.23 15.04
N TRP A 85 13.92 -5.04 14.47
CA TRP A 85 12.59 -4.57 14.10
C TRP A 85 12.37 -4.66 12.60
N LEU A 86 11.18 -5.12 12.20
CA LEU A 86 10.76 -5.14 10.81
C LEU A 86 10.80 -3.75 10.20
N MET A 87 11.30 -3.68 8.98
CA MET A 87 11.43 -2.45 8.22
C MET A 87 11.18 -2.71 6.74
N ALA A 88 10.39 -1.84 6.11
CA ALA A 88 10.26 -1.84 4.66
C ALA A 88 11.48 -1.15 4.01
N SER A 89 12.22 -1.89 3.18
CA SER A 89 13.25 -1.35 2.29
C SER A 89 12.63 -0.78 1.01
N LYS A 90 11.53 -1.39 0.54
CA LYS A 90 10.75 -0.96 -0.62
C LYS A 90 9.25 -1.14 -0.38
N THR A 91 8.45 -0.27 -0.96
CA THR A 91 6.99 -0.39 -1.04
C THR A 91 6.54 0.11 -2.40
N ASN A 92 5.68 -0.64 -3.07
CA ASN A 92 5.08 -0.25 -4.34
C ASN A 92 3.58 -0.55 -4.30
N TYR A 93 2.78 0.47 -4.61
CA TYR A 93 1.36 0.34 -4.85
C TYR A 93 1.06 0.88 -6.24
N ALA A 94 0.48 0.07 -7.13
CA ALA A 94 0.04 0.56 -8.43
C ALA A 94 -1.42 0.18 -8.67
N VAL A 95 -2.21 1.12 -9.16
CA VAL A 95 -3.62 0.88 -9.51
C VAL A 95 -3.75 0.93 -11.01
N GLN A 96 -4.37 -0.09 -11.58
CA GLN A 96 -4.48 -0.27 -13.03
C GLN A 96 -5.86 -0.76 -13.45
N VAL A 97 -6.17 -0.59 -14.74
CA VAL A 97 -7.40 -1.07 -15.37
C VAL A 97 -7.19 -2.45 -15.96
N GLY A 98 -8.04 -3.40 -15.57
CA GLY A 98 -7.91 -4.78 -16.01
C GLY A 98 -6.62 -5.46 -15.51
N GLU A 99 -6.46 -6.72 -15.90
CA GLU A 99 -5.31 -7.55 -15.50
C GLU A 99 -4.09 -7.34 -16.41
N ALA A 100 -4.25 -6.68 -17.56
CA ALA A 100 -3.23 -6.64 -18.61
C ALA A 100 -2.25 -5.46 -18.46
N GLY A 101 -1.08 -5.71 -17.85
CA GLY A 101 0.21 -5.01 -18.04
C GLY A 101 0.32 -3.50 -17.75
N GLU A 102 1.57 -3.03 -17.64
CA GLU A 102 1.94 -1.65 -17.22
C GLU A 102 1.23 -0.52 -17.99
N ARG A 103 0.84 -0.74 -19.25
CA ARG A 103 0.16 0.26 -20.12
C ARG A 103 -1.22 0.68 -19.62
N ASN A 104 -1.81 -0.05 -18.68
CA ASN A 104 -3.10 0.28 -18.08
C ASN A 104 -3.00 0.78 -16.64
N THR A 105 -1.79 1.06 -16.16
CA THR A 105 -1.58 1.69 -14.86
C THR A 105 -2.13 3.10 -14.89
N LEU A 106 -2.93 3.45 -13.88
CA LEU A 106 -3.45 4.80 -13.65
C LEU A 106 -2.41 5.62 -12.90
N PHE A 107 -1.99 5.09 -11.75
CA PHE A 107 -0.98 5.71 -10.91
C PHE A 107 -0.22 4.64 -10.13
N ALA A 108 0.97 4.99 -9.71
CA ALA A 108 1.75 4.21 -8.76
C ALA A 108 2.28 5.11 -7.64
N TYR A 109 2.38 4.55 -6.45
CA TYR A 109 3.12 5.09 -5.32
C TYR A 109 4.32 4.20 -5.06
N ASP A 110 5.49 4.80 -5.03
CA ASP A 110 6.75 4.13 -4.78
C ASP A 110 7.41 4.70 -3.53
N TYR A 111 7.95 3.80 -2.71
CA TYR A 111 8.90 4.13 -1.66
C TYR A 111 10.11 3.22 -1.73
N VAL A 112 11.31 3.80 -1.71
CA VAL A 112 12.57 3.06 -1.62
C VAL A 112 13.46 3.74 -0.60
N ARG A 113 13.87 3.01 0.44
CA ARG A 113 14.58 3.58 1.60
C ARG A 113 15.99 4.07 1.27
N LYS A 114 16.69 3.36 0.39
CA LYS A 114 18.06 3.67 -0.04
C LYS A 114 18.06 3.83 -1.57
N LEU A 115 17.99 5.08 -2.04
CA LEU A 115 18.06 5.47 -3.46
C LEU A 115 19.35 6.25 -3.69
N ASN A 116 20.10 5.89 -4.74
CA ASN A 116 21.37 6.51 -5.10
C ASN A 116 21.30 7.35 -6.39
N ASN A 117 20.11 7.75 -6.82
CA ASN A 117 19.87 8.44 -8.09
C ASN A 117 19.31 9.87 -7.94
N GLY A 118 19.22 10.39 -6.70
CA GLY A 118 18.71 11.74 -6.41
C GLY A 118 17.19 11.89 -6.45
N TYR A 119 16.42 10.83 -6.73
CA TYR A 119 14.96 10.88 -6.70
C TYR A 119 14.41 10.91 -5.26
N PRO A 120 13.21 11.49 -5.07
CA PRO A 120 12.52 11.42 -3.78
C PRO A 120 12.33 9.97 -3.32
N LEU A 121 12.60 9.71 -2.03
CA LEU A 121 12.45 8.37 -1.47
C LEU A 121 11.03 7.84 -1.55
N ALA A 122 10.04 8.73 -1.54
CA ALA A 122 8.63 8.44 -1.76
C ALA A 122 8.10 9.33 -2.89
N HIS A 123 7.41 8.76 -3.88
CA HIS A 123 6.90 9.53 -5.01
C HIS A 123 5.67 8.86 -5.64
N PHE A 124 4.86 9.67 -6.34
CA PHE A 124 3.78 9.19 -7.19
C PHE A 124 4.19 9.27 -8.66
N HIS A 125 3.88 8.22 -9.41
CA HIS A 125 3.76 8.25 -10.85
C HIS A 125 2.29 8.38 -11.22
N ILE A 126 1.95 9.37 -12.04
CA ILE A 126 0.60 9.54 -12.58
C ILE A 126 0.69 9.33 -14.09
N TYR A 127 0.08 8.27 -14.58
CA TYR A 127 0.13 7.88 -15.98
C TYR A 127 -1.06 8.49 -16.71
N GLY A 128 -0.82 9.46 -17.59
CA GLY A 128 -1.87 10.11 -18.36
C GLY A 128 -1.82 9.71 -19.84
N ASP A 129 -2.87 9.04 -20.33
CA ASP A 129 -3.09 8.76 -21.77
C ASP A 129 -3.86 9.90 -22.49
N GLY A 130 -3.70 11.14 -21.99
CA GLY A 130 -4.58 12.26 -22.31
C GLY A 130 -5.90 12.26 -21.51
N GLY A 131 -6.01 11.42 -20.48
CA GLY A 131 -7.14 11.37 -19.55
C GLY A 131 -8.31 10.49 -20.00
N ARG A 132 -8.18 9.78 -21.12
CA ARG A 132 -9.26 8.95 -21.68
C ARG A 132 -9.59 7.77 -20.80
N THR A 133 -8.57 7.06 -20.30
CA THR A 133 -8.77 5.93 -19.39
C THR A 133 -9.46 6.36 -18.10
N TYR A 134 -9.01 7.46 -17.49
CA TYR A 134 -9.64 8.05 -16.31
C TYR A 134 -11.10 8.45 -16.56
N SER A 135 -11.38 9.20 -17.63
CA SER A 135 -12.74 9.61 -17.97
C SER A 135 -13.67 8.42 -18.19
N SER A 136 -13.19 7.32 -18.77
CA SER A 136 -13.97 6.10 -18.97
C SER A 136 -14.39 5.47 -17.64
N ILE A 137 -13.44 5.32 -16.71
CA ILE A 137 -13.72 4.82 -15.35
C ILE A 137 -14.71 5.73 -14.63
N PHE A 138 -14.47 7.04 -14.63
CA PHE A 138 -15.35 7.97 -13.92
C PHE A 138 -16.78 7.95 -14.44
N LYS A 139 -16.95 7.80 -15.76
CA LYS A 139 -18.27 7.61 -16.39
C LYS A 139 -18.90 6.28 -16.00
N SER A 140 -18.15 5.17 -16.00
CA SER A 140 -18.69 3.86 -15.56
C SER A 140 -19.14 3.89 -14.09
N ARG A 141 -18.54 4.78 -13.28
CA ARG A 141 -18.87 5.02 -11.87
C ARG A 141 -19.88 6.15 -11.64
N GLY A 142 -20.42 6.78 -12.68
CA GLY A 142 -21.40 7.85 -12.56
C GLY A 142 -20.88 9.11 -11.85
N ARG A 143 -19.56 9.35 -11.83
CA ARG A 143 -18.98 10.52 -11.18
C ARG A 143 -19.29 11.79 -11.97
N LYS A 144 -19.63 12.87 -11.24
CA LYS A 144 -19.86 14.21 -11.82
C LYS A 144 -18.57 14.92 -12.22
N LYS A 145 -17.49 14.69 -11.46
CA LYS A 145 -16.14 15.17 -11.77
C LYS A 145 -15.39 14.02 -12.44
N ASP A 146 -15.02 14.20 -13.70
CA ASP A 146 -14.57 13.13 -14.58
C ASP A 146 -13.20 13.41 -15.21
N LYS A 147 -12.38 14.27 -14.60
CA LYS A 147 -11.04 14.59 -15.09
C LYS A 147 -9.98 14.17 -14.09
N LEU A 148 -8.80 13.79 -14.59
CA LEU A 148 -7.65 13.44 -13.76
C LEU A 148 -7.32 14.52 -12.71
N ARG A 149 -7.41 15.80 -13.10
CA ARG A 149 -7.17 16.94 -12.21
C ARG A 149 -8.10 17.01 -10.99
N ASP A 150 -9.20 16.26 -11.01
CA ASP A 150 -10.18 16.25 -9.94
C ASP A 150 -9.89 15.15 -8.89
N LEU A 151 -8.85 14.33 -9.10
CA LEU A 151 -8.37 13.35 -8.12
C LEU A 151 -7.42 13.97 -7.09
N HIS A 152 -7.59 13.56 -5.83
CA HIS A 152 -6.73 13.95 -4.73
C HIS A 152 -5.84 12.78 -4.33
N PHE A 153 -4.54 12.88 -4.63
CA PHE A 153 -3.56 11.87 -4.23
C PHE A 153 -3.06 12.15 -2.81
N PRO A 154 -2.90 11.11 -1.97
CA PRO A 154 -2.36 11.30 -0.62
C PRO A 154 -0.86 11.58 -0.70
N VAL A 155 -0.41 12.77 -0.32
CA VAL A 155 1.02 13.13 -0.27
C VAL A 155 1.62 13.04 1.14
N GLY A 156 0.79 12.66 2.10
CA GLY A 156 1.04 12.51 3.53
C GLY A 156 -0.32 12.31 4.21
N GLY A 157 -0.42 11.38 5.17
CA GLY A 157 -1.72 10.95 5.74
C GLY A 157 -2.52 12.09 6.38
N LEU A 158 -3.84 11.97 6.49
CA LEU A 158 -4.68 13.01 7.10
C LEU A 158 -4.27 13.32 8.55
N VAL A 159 -4.38 14.59 8.94
CA VAL A 159 -4.32 14.99 10.35
C VAL A 159 -5.48 14.33 11.08
N HIS A 160 -5.19 13.38 11.97
CA HIS A 160 -6.19 12.80 12.89
C HIS A 160 -6.36 13.69 14.13
N ASP A 161 -7.45 13.48 14.85
CA ASP A 161 -7.78 14.09 16.15
C ASP A 161 -6.65 13.81 17.17
N GLY A 162 -5.61 14.64 17.14
CA GLY A 162 -4.35 14.41 17.86
C GLY A 162 -3.11 15.11 17.26
N GLY A 163 -3.20 15.70 16.06
CA GLY A 163 -2.21 16.68 15.57
C GLY A 163 -0.81 16.11 15.22
N GLY A 164 -0.72 14.88 14.74
CA GLY A 164 0.55 14.22 14.39
C GLY A 164 1.08 14.46 12.97
N ILE A 165 2.39 14.25 12.79
CA ILE A 165 3.20 14.49 11.58
C ILE A 165 2.80 13.55 10.43
N LEU A 166 2.80 14.11 9.21
CA LEU A 166 2.57 13.40 7.95
C LEU A 166 3.70 12.39 7.68
N PHE A 167 3.50 11.11 8.02
CA PHE A 167 4.36 10.05 7.51
C PHE A 167 4.06 9.78 6.03
N ARG A 168 4.99 9.08 5.36
CA ARG A 168 4.80 8.64 3.97
C ARG A 168 3.46 7.89 3.81
N PRO A 169 2.82 7.97 2.64
CA PRO A 169 1.64 7.17 2.35
C PRO A 169 1.82 5.67 2.63
N ILE A 170 0.79 5.06 3.21
CA ILE A 170 0.68 3.62 3.45
C ILE A 170 -0.51 3.04 2.65
N LEU A 171 -0.67 1.72 2.67
CA LEU A 171 -1.75 1.06 1.93
C LEU A 171 -3.13 1.61 2.33
N GLU A 172 -3.31 1.95 3.61
CA GLU A 172 -4.51 2.60 4.12
C GLU A 172 -4.84 3.90 3.38
N ASP A 173 -3.84 4.74 3.09
CA ASP A 173 -4.06 6.02 2.40
C ASP A 173 -4.45 5.80 0.93
N ILE A 174 -3.90 4.76 0.28
CA ILE A 174 -4.30 4.37 -1.08
C ILE A 174 -5.74 3.85 -1.08
N ILE A 175 -6.09 2.98 -0.13
CA ILE A 175 -7.46 2.45 0.01
C ILE A 175 -8.45 3.59 0.24
N GLU A 176 -8.17 4.48 1.19
CA GLU A 176 -9.02 5.62 1.53
C GLU A 176 -9.22 6.54 0.32
N MET A 177 -8.17 6.83 -0.44
CA MET A 177 -8.28 7.62 -1.67
C MET A 177 -9.17 6.92 -2.70
N LEU A 178 -8.99 5.63 -2.95
CA LEU A 178 -9.80 4.89 -3.92
C LEU A 178 -11.29 4.92 -3.56
N VAL A 179 -11.62 4.84 -2.26
CA VAL A 179 -13.00 4.91 -1.78
C VAL A 179 -13.55 6.33 -1.84
N ALA A 180 -12.81 7.32 -1.33
CA ALA A 180 -13.24 8.72 -1.28
C ALA A 180 -13.42 9.32 -2.69
N GLU A 181 -12.59 8.90 -3.64
CA GLU A 181 -12.69 9.28 -5.05
C GLU A 181 -13.74 8.44 -5.82
N GLY A 182 -14.44 7.51 -5.17
CA GLY A 182 -15.49 6.70 -5.79
C GLY A 182 -14.99 5.75 -6.88
N LEU A 183 -13.73 5.32 -6.80
CA LEU A 183 -13.11 4.39 -7.75
C LEU A 183 -13.45 2.93 -7.43
N VAL A 184 -13.67 2.62 -6.16
CA VAL A 184 -13.99 1.27 -5.70
C VAL A 184 -15.15 1.28 -4.71
N GLU A 185 -15.86 0.16 -4.62
CA GLU A 185 -16.85 -0.07 -3.56
C GLU A 185 -16.12 -0.51 -2.29
N ALA A 186 -16.57 0.01 -1.14
CA ALA A 186 -16.00 -0.34 0.16
C ALA A 186 -16.96 -1.24 0.95
N ARG A 187 -16.39 -2.03 1.86
CA ARG A 187 -17.13 -2.81 2.85
C ARG A 187 -17.70 -1.93 3.97
N PRO A 188 -18.72 -2.40 4.69
CA PRO A 188 -19.15 -1.76 5.92
C PRO A 188 -17.99 -1.59 6.91
N LYS A 189 -17.89 -0.42 7.55
CA LYS A 189 -16.86 -0.08 8.55
C LYS A 189 -15.41 -0.09 8.02
N TRP A 190 -15.22 0.05 6.71
CA TRP A 190 -13.88 0.13 6.11
C TRP A 190 -13.03 1.25 6.74
N ASP A 191 -13.64 2.38 7.09
CA ASP A 191 -13.01 3.55 7.69
C ASP A 191 -12.42 3.24 9.09
N GLN A 192 -13.09 2.38 9.86
CA GLN A 192 -12.57 1.88 11.13
C GLN A 192 -11.30 1.05 10.92
N ALA A 193 -11.30 0.13 9.95
CA ALA A 193 -10.13 -0.70 9.65
C ALA A 193 -8.91 0.16 9.24
N ILE A 194 -9.16 1.21 8.45
CA ILE A 194 -8.17 2.22 8.05
C ILE A 194 -7.60 2.96 9.25
N ARG A 195 -8.46 3.51 10.13
CA ARG A 195 -8.02 4.24 11.34
C ARG A 195 -7.18 3.36 12.26
N GLU A 196 -7.60 2.12 12.49
CA GLU A 196 -6.88 1.18 13.34
C GLU A 196 -5.51 0.78 12.76
N GLY A 197 -5.43 0.50 11.46
CA GLY A 197 -4.18 0.19 10.76
C GLY A 197 -3.19 1.34 10.81
N ARG A 198 -3.67 2.54 10.45
CA ARG A 198 -2.89 3.78 10.49
C ARG A 198 -2.36 4.10 11.89
N LYS A 199 -3.19 3.93 12.93
CA LYS A 199 -2.76 4.09 14.34
C LYS A 199 -1.59 3.16 14.67
N ARG A 200 -1.70 1.87 14.35
CA ARG A 200 -0.61 0.89 14.58
C ARG A 200 0.68 1.27 13.85
N PHE A 201 0.56 1.71 12.60
CA PHE A 201 1.71 2.15 11.82
C PHE A 201 2.38 3.37 12.45
N TYR A 202 1.62 4.41 12.79
CA TYR A 202 2.17 5.64 13.40
C TYR A 202 2.81 5.39 14.76
N GLU A 203 2.17 4.60 15.63
CA GLU A 203 2.80 4.20 16.89
C GLU A 203 4.11 3.45 16.66
N SER A 204 4.17 2.58 15.64
CA SER A 204 5.40 1.85 15.30
C SER A 204 6.50 2.78 14.77
N GLN A 205 6.15 3.76 13.93
CA GLN A 205 7.08 4.78 13.46
C GLN A 205 7.59 5.66 14.60
N LEU A 206 6.70 6.10 15.50
CA LEU A 206 7.07 6.90 16.67
C LEU A 206 8.01 6.13 17.60
N ARG A 207 7.68 4.86 17.92
CA ARG A 207 8.57 4.01 18.72
C ARG A 207 9.94 3.85 18.04
N ALA A 208 9.99 3.70 16.72
CA ALA A 208 11.25 3.63 15.98
C ALA A 208 12.04 4.95 16.02
N ALA A 209 11.36 6.09 15.94
CA ALA A 209 11.99 7.41 16.07
C ALA A 209 12.58 7.63 17.47
N VAL A 210 11.81 7.35 18.52
CA VAL A 210 12.27 7.45 19.93
C VAL A 210 13.49 6.56 20.17
N ARG A 211 13.48 5.31 19.68
CA ARG A 211 14.66 4.42 19.80
C ARG A 211 15.90 4.96 19.10
N ARG A 212 15.75 5.59 17.93
CA ARG A 212 16.88 6.19 17.18
C ARG A 212 17.40 7.47 17.81
N PHE A 213 16.55 8.19 18.52
CA PHE A 213 16.87 9.48 19.13
C PHE A 213 16.39 9.52 20.58
N PRO A 214 16.96 8.69 21.48
CA PRO A 214 16.44 8.58 22.84
C PRO A 214 16.59 9.87 23.66
N GLY A 215 17.53 10.76 23.29
CA GLY A 215 17.75 12.04 23.98
C GLY A 215 16.77 13.16 23.65
N VAL A 216 15.80 12.95 22.75
CA VAL A 216 14.79 13.97 22.37
C VAL A 216 13.38 13.65 22.87
N ALA A 217 13.22 12.58 23.65
CA ALA A 217 11.95 12.06 24.16
C ALA A 217 11.90 12.04 25.70
#